data_AF-A0A7J4JVI9-F1
#
_entry.id   AF-A0A7J4JVI9-F1
#
_cell.length_a   1.000
_cell.length_b   1.000
_cell.length_c   1.000
_cell.angle_alpha   90.00
_cell.angle_beta   90.00
_cell.angle_gamma   90.00
#
_symmetry.space_group_name_H-M   'P 1'
#
loop_
_entity.id
_entity.type
_entity.pdbx_description
1 polymer ?
#
loop_
_entity_poly.entity_id
_entity_poly.type
_entity_poly.pdbx_seq_one_letter_code
_entity_poly.pdbx_strand_id
1 'polypeptide(L)' 'MWPMFLFSGALFPVENLPSYLGFIVAINPLTYGVDLIRFAFLGTTAFGPVLDVAVLLGISLAFIFIGTKSFERMQV' A
#
# COMPACT_ATOMS: atom_id res chain seq x y z
N MET A 1 -0.49 6.14 11.32
CA MET A 1 0.70 6.04 10.44
C MET A 1 1.75 5.08 10.99
N TRP A 2 2.03 5.07 12.30
CA TRP A 2 3.11 4.29 12.91
C TRP A 2 3.12 2.78 12.61
N PRO A 3 2.00 2.02 12.70
CA PRO A 3 2.04 0.59 12.39
C PRO A 3 2.27 0.33 10.89
N MET A 4 1.60 1.08 10.02
CA MET A 4 1.73 0.89 8.57
C MET A 4 3.12 1.26 8.05
N PHE A 5 3.77 2.29 8.59
CA PHE A 5 5.11 2.66 8.13
C PHE A 5 6.15 1.60 8.51
N LEU A 6 6.05 1.01 9.71
CA LEU A 6 6.93 -0.05 10.18
C LEU A 6 6.88 -1.28 9.25
N PHE A 7 5.69 -1.66 8.80
CA PHE A 7 5.43 -2.81 7.94
C PHE A 7 5.25 -2.44 6.46
N SER A 8 5.81 -1.32 5.99
CA SER A 8 5.72 -0.88 4.58
C SER A 8 6.90 -1.33 3.71
N GLY A 9 7.91 -1.98 4.29
CA GLY A 9 9.16 -2.25 3.59
C GLY A 9 10.12 -1.05 3.53
N ALA A 10 9.77 0.10 4.13
CA ALA A 10 10.63 1.28 4.18
C ALA A 10 11.74 1.21 5.24
N LEU A 11 11.42 0.66 6.43
CA LEU A 11 12.36 0.53 7.54
C LEU A 11 12.99 -0.86 7.64
N PHE A 12 12.22 -1.91 7.28
CA PHE A 12 12.68 -3.29 7.30
C PHE A 12 12.51 -3.91 5.91
N PRO A 13 13.53 -4.57 5.35
CA PRO A 13 13.43 -5.21 4.04
C PRO A 13 12.39 -6.34 4.07
N VAL A 14 11.45 -6.33 3.12
CA VAL A 14 10.32 -7.28 3.06
C VAL A 14 10.78 -8.74 2.89
N GLU A 15 11.93 -8.93 2.23
CA GLU A 15 12.54 -10.23 1.91
C GLU A 15 12.98 -11.03 3.14
N ASN A 16 13.22 -10.37 4.27
CA ASN A 16 13.72 -11.00 5.50
C ASN A 16 12.63 -11.18 6.58
N LEU A 17 11.38 -10.87 6.28
CA LEU A 17 10.30 -11.01 7.26
C LEU A 17 9.77 -12.46 7.29
N PRO A 18 9.45 -12.98 8.50
CA PRO A 18 8.71 -14.22 8.65
C PRO A 18 7.44 -14.24 7.79
N SER A 19 7.10 -15.41 7.24
CA SER A 19 6.00 -15.59 6.28
C SER A 19 4.64 -15.06 6.75
N TYR A 20 4.37 -15.08 8.06
CA TYR A 20 3.14 -14.50 8.64
C TYR A 20 3.09 -12.96 8.56
N LEU A 21 4.23 -12.27 8.58
CA LEU A 21 4.31 -10.81 8.40
C LEU A 21 4.22 -10.41 6.93
N GLY A 22 4.61 -11.29 6.00
CA GLY A 22 4.46 -11.05 4.56
C GLY A 22 3.02 -10.72 4.16
N PHE A 23 2.04 -11.38 4.80
CA PHE A 23 0.62 -11.10 4.56
C PHE A 23 0.21 -9.69 5.03
N ILE A 24 0.71 -9.24 6.18
CA ILE A 24 0.44 -7.91 6.72
C ILE A 24 1.04 -6.84 5.80
N VAL A 25 2.25 -7.06 5.31
CA VAL A 25 2.95 -6.16 4.38
C VAL A 25 2.21 -6.09 3.04
N ALA A 26 1.68 -7.21 2.53
CA ALA A 26 0.93 -7.27 1.28
C ALA A 26 -0.43 -6.56 1.36
N ILE A 27 -1.10 -6.55 2.51
CA ILE A 27 -2.36 -5.80 2.68
C ILE A 27 -2.12 -4.30 2.77
N ASN A 28 -0.94 -3.89 3.23
CA ASN A 28 -0.63 -2.50 3.51
C ASN A 28 -0.46 -1.70 2.20
N PRO A 29 -1.37 -0.75 1.87
CA PRO A 29 -1.26 0.05 0.64
C PRO A 29 0.04 0.86 0.59
N LEU A 30 0.60 1.22 1.75
CA LEU A 30 1.82 2.00 1.84
C LEU A 30 3.03 1.22 1.28
N THR A 31 3.01 -0.11 1.32
CA THR A 31 4.06 -0.96 0.77
C THR A 31 4.26 -0.71 -0.73
N TYR A 32 3.17 -0.64 -1.49
CA TYR A 32 3.18 -0.40 -2.93
C TYR A 32 3.67 1.02 -3.28
N GLY A 33 3.35 2.01 -2.44
CA GLY A 33 3.87 3.37 -2.60
C GLY A 33 5.39 3.46 -2.37
N VAL A 34 5.89 2.76 -1.33
CA VAL A 34 7.32 2.68 -1.04
C VAL A 34 8.07 1.92 -2.15
N ASP A 35 7.47 0.86 -2.71
CA ASP A 35 8.09 0.11 -3.80
C ASP A 35 8.20 0.93 -5.10
N LEU A 36 7.20 1.77 -5.42
CA LEU A 36 7.30 2.70 -6.54
C LEU A 36 8.40 3.75 -6.37
N ILE A 37 8.57 4.27 -5.15
CA ILE A 37 9.67 5.19 -4.84
C ILE A 37 11.01 4.46 -5.04
N ARG A 38 11.13 3.23 -4.54
CA ARG A 38 12.32 2.40 -4.75
C ARG A 38 12.61 2.18 -6.23
N PHE A 39 11.59 1.87 -7.02
CA PHE A 39 11.70 1.73 -8.46
C PHE A 39 12.17 3.02 -9.14
N ALA A 40 11.62 4.17 -8.76
CA ALA A 40 11.99 5.47 -9.33
C ALA A 40 13.45 5.87 -9.06
N PHE A 41 13.99 5.53 -7.88
CA PHE A 41 15.35 5.92 -7.49
C PHE A 41 16.42 4.87 -7.77
N LEU A 42 16.10 3.58 -7.60
CA LEU A 42 17.05 2.47 -7.67
C LEU A 42 16.83 1.55 -8.88
N GLY A 43 15.70 1.69 -9.59
CA GLY A 43 15.33 0.81 -10.69
C GLY A 43 14.95 -0.61 -10.25
N THR A 44 14.82 -0.85 -8.95
CA THR A 44 14.46 -2.16 -8.37
C THR A 44 13.03 -2.14 -7.82
N THR A 45 12.37 -3.29 -7.86
CA THR A 45 10.97 -3.44 -7.43
C THR A 45 10.77 -4.84 -6.83
N ALA A 46 9.97 -4.92 -5.77
CA ALA A 46 9.62 -6.16 -5.10
C ALA A 46 8.41 -6.85 -5.76
N PHE A 47 7.40 -6.07 -6.19
CA PHE A 47 6.15 -6.61 -6.75
C PHE A 47 5.93 -6.28 -8.23
N GLY A 48 6.58 -5.22 -8.73
CA GLY A 48 6.46 -4.71 -10.09
C GLY A 48 5.66 -3.40 -10.14
N PRO A 49 6.16 -2.36 -10.85
CA PRO A 49 5.56 -1.03 -10.82
C PRO A 49 4.12 -0.98 -11.33
N VAL A 50 3.75 -1.87 -12.26
CA VAL A 50 2.38 -1.95 -12.79
C VAL A 50 1.41 -2.45 -11.72
N LEU A 51 1.81 -3.44 -10.94
CA LEU A 51 1.00 -4.00 -9.86
C LEU A 51 0.84 -2.96 -8.75
N ASP A 52 1.93 -2.30 -8.37
CA ASP A 52 1.91 -1.25 -7.34
C ASP A 52 0.90 -0.14 -7.68
N VAL A 53 0.97 0.37 -8.91
CA VAL A 53 0.02 1.41 -9.39
C VAL A 53 -1.41 0.88 -9.42
N ALA A 54 -1.63 -0.34 -9.91
CA ALA A 54 -2.96 -0.93 -9.98
C ALA A 54 -3.60 -1.08 -8.59
N VAL A 55 -2.83 -1.52 -7.60
CA VAL A 55 -3.30 -1.67 -6.21
C VAL A 55 -3.63 -0.31 -5.60
N LEU A 56 -2.73 0.68 -5.76
CA LEU A 56 -2.95 2.03 -5.24
C LEU A 56 -4.18 2.69 -5.86
N LEU A 57 -4.38 2.55 -7.17
CA LEU A 57 -5.57 3.05 -7.87
C LEU A 57 -6.83 2.34 -7.38
N GLY A 58 -6.80 1.01 -7.29
CA GLY A 58 -7.94 0.21 -6.82
C GLY A 58 -8.38 0.60 -5.41
N ILE A 59 -7.43 0.73 -4.49
CA ILE A 59 -7.70 1.14 -3.11
C ILE A 59 -8.21 2.59 -3.06
N SER A 60 -7.62 3.49 -3.85
CA SER A 60 -8.05 4.90 -3.90
C SER A 60 -9.50 5.01 -4.38
N LEU A 61 -9.86 4.31 -5.46
CA LEU A 61 -11.23 4.28 -5.98
C LEU A 61 -12.20 3.65 -4.97
N ALA A 62 -11.80 2.57 -4.29
CA ALA A 62 -12.61 1.94 -3.26
C ALA A 62 -12.91 2.90 -2.10
N PHE A 63 -11.90 3.60 -1.59
CA PHE A 63 -12.08 4.59 -0.52
C PHE A 63 -12.91 5.80 -0.97
N ILE A 64 -12.74 6.29 -2.20
CA ILE A 64 -13.58 7.34 -2.76
C ILE A 64 -15.04 6.88 -2.79
N PHE A 65 -15.30 5.68 -3.31
CA PHE A 65 -16.65 5.13 -3.39
C PHE A 65 -17.30 4.97 -2.00
N ILE A 66 -16.56 4.38 -1.05
CA ILE A 66 -17.02 4.20 0.34
C ILE A 66 -17.25 5.57 0.99
N GLY A 67 -16.33 6.52 0.79
CA GLY A 67 -16.42 7.88 1.27
C GLY A 67 -17.70 8.55 0.77
N THR A 68 -17.91 8.61 -0.55
CA THR A 68 -19.10 9.19 -1.17
C THR A 68 -20.38 8.59 -0.59
N LYS A 69 -20.46 7.25 -0.47
CA LYS A 69 -21.63 6.57 0.12
C LYS A 69 -21.84 6.88 1.60
N SER A 70 -20.74 7.02 2.36
CA SER A 70 -20.81 7.37 3.78
C SER A 70 -21.25 8.81 3.98
N PHE A 71 -20.81 9.74 3.13
CA PHE A 71 -21.19 11.15 3.20
C PHE A 71 -22.63 11.40 2.74
N GLU A 72 -23.13 10.66 1.73
CA GLU A 72 -24.56 10.69 1.34
C GLU A 72 -25.50 10.32 2.50
N ARG A 73 -25.06 9.41 3.38
CA ARG A 73 -25.83 9.01 4.58
C ARG A 73 -25.69 9.99 5.73
N MET A 74 -24.73 10.90 5.66
CA MET A 74 -24.48 11.95 6.66
C MET A 74 -25.15 13.26 6.23
N GLN A 75 -26.42 13.19 5.84
CA GLN A 75 -27.27 14.38 5.75
C GLN A 75 -27.72 14.75 7.18
N VAL A 76 -27.32 15.95 7.61
CA VAL A 76 -27.84 16.63 8.81
C VAL A 76 -29.20 17.25 8.47
#